data_AF-A0A6J8DXJ3-F1
#
_entry.id   AF-A0A6J8DXJ3-F1
#
_cell.length_a   1.000
_cell.length_b   1.000
_cell.length_c   1.000
_cell.angle_alpha   90.00
_cell.angle_beta   90.00
_cell.angle_gamma   90.00
#
_symmetry.space_group_name_H-M   'P 1'
#
loop_
_entity.id
_entity.type
_entity.pdbx_description
1 polymer ?
#
loop_
_entity_poly.entity_id
_entity_poly.type
_entity_poly.pdbx_seq_one_letter_code
_entity_poly.pdbx_strand_id
1 'polypeptide(L)'
;MATAEGRRRKKHGEGSFALRRSNVDDISFQDFGNLWSFRCLFMSDDKTVFNWLRVNGLLPCELICHCGANCTLNRQSSTTDGFTFRCKKGHELGMRKNSFFERSSYNIRDLIVLIKYYIEGHSLHMSAKCANMEYKSTSVHLASYIREVCCEYINTEYEMIRFQGDVELDESLFGRKIKYNREGAWKIAKDHFRRINGTNSNLFEQHLCEIVWRNHVHRAGNIYSSFFDLMKNVYTLDMAPRFTYTKQLFRTWPPPCKAYEARHNITIVQGSDAESDGEETSTVETSEPTGSSLPASYENTE
;
A
#
# COMPACT_ATOMS: atom_id res chain seq x y z
N MET A 1 -37.70 -30.67 -13.65
CA MET A 1 -38.22 -29.93 -12.47
C MET A 1 -37.10 -29.04 -11.96
N ALA A 2 -37.13 -27.75 -12.32
CA ALA A 2 -36.12 -26.77 -11.90
C ALA A 2 -36.63 -26.02 -10.66
N THR A 3 -35.91 -26.13 -9.55
CA THR A 3 -36.24 -25.44 -8.29
C THR A 3 -35.87 -23.96 -8.38
N ALA A 4 -36.84 -23.10 -8.12
CA ALA A 4 -36.67 -21.65 -8.12
C ALA A 4 -35.74 -21.21 -6.97
N GLU A 5 -34.52 -20.79 -7.32
CA GLU A 5 -33.60 -20.14 -6.38
C GLU A 5 -34.10 -18.73 -6.02
N GLY A 6 -34.54 -18.60 -4.77
CA GLY A 6 -35.01 -17.34 -4.22
C GLY A 6 -33.90 -16.28 -4.15
N ARG A 7 -34.04 -15.22 -4.94
CA ARG A 7 -33.26 -13.98 -4.80
C ARG A 7 -33.45 -13.40 -3.39
N ARG A 8 -32.50 -13.66 -2.48
CA ARG A 8 -32.39 -12.94 -1.20
C ARG A 8 -32.23 -11.45 -1.50
N ARG A 9 -33.26 -10.65 -1.20
CA ARG A 9 -33.17 -9.19 -1.17
C ARG A 9 -32.08 -8.79 -0.16
N LYS A 10 -30.99 -8.18 -0.65
CA LYS A 10 -30.02 -7.50 0.21
C LYS A 10 -30.80 -6.43 1.00
N LYS A 11 -30.91 -6.59 2.32
CA LYS A 11 -31.41 -5.51 3.19
C LYS A 11 -30.58 -4.28 2.87
N HIS A 12 -31.23 -3.19 2.47
CA HIS A 12 -30.57 -1.89 2.35
C HIS A 12 -29.96 -1.59 3.71
N GLY A 13 -28.63 -1.64 3.77
CA GLY A 13 -27.86 -1.44 4.99
C GLY A 13 -28.19 -0.08 5.58
N GLU A 14 -28.32 -0.03 6.90
CA GLU A 14 -28.26 1.20 7.66
C GLU A 14 -27.08 2.03 7.13
N GLY A 15 -27.34 3.29 6.78
CA GLY A 15 -26.32 4.14 6.14
C GLY A 15 -25.04 4.16 6.97
N SER A 16 -23.87 4.34 6.32
CA SER A 16 -22.55 4.29 6.97
C SER A 16 -22.39 5.18 8.21
N PHE A 17 -23.34 6.08 8.48
CA PHE A 17 -23.39 6.93 9.66
C PHE A 17 -24.12 6.34 10.87
N ALA A 18 -24.76 5.18 10.77
CA ALA A 18 -25.53 4.59 11.89
C ALA A 18 -24.64 3.94 12.96
N LEU A 19 -23.45 3.46 12.59
CA LEU A 19 -22.51 2.77 13.49
C LEU A 19 -21.34 3.67 13.89
N ARG A 20 -21.64 4.86 14.42
CA ARG A 20 -20.59 5.76 14.92
C ARG A 20 -20.10 5.26 16.27
N ARG A 21 -18.82 4.88 16.35
CA ARG A 21 -18.11 4.76 17.62
C ARG A 21 -17.66 6.16 18.04
N SER A 22 -18.03 6.58 19.24
CA SER A 22 -17.58 7.85 19.82
C SER A 22 -16.29 7.71 20.63
N ASN A 23 -16.03 6.52 21.17
CA ASN A 23 -14.81 6.24 21.91
C ASN A 23 -13.75 5.62 21.00
N VAL A 24 -12.57 6.21 21.00
CA VAL A 24 -11.42 5.77 20.19
C VAL A 24 -10.93 4.38 20.62
N ASP A 25 -11.05 4.07 21.91
CA ASP A 25 -10.62 2.77 22.46
C ASP A 25 -11.49 1.60 21.97
N ASP A 26 -12.71 1.87 21.52
CA ASP A 26 -13.64 0.86 21.00
C ASP A 26 -13.47 0.60 19.49
N ILE A 27 -12.61 1.38 18.80
CA ILE A 27 -12.38 1.24 17.37
C ILE A 27 -11.44 0.07 17.14
N SER A 28 -11.90 -0.93 16.39
CA SER A 28 -11.10 -2.07 15.96
C SER A 28 -10.73 -1.95 14.47
N PHE A 29 -9.89 -2.86 13.97
CA PHE A 29 -9.62 -2.93 12.53
C PHE A 29 -10.88 -3.18 11.70
N GLN A 30 -11.89 -3.87 12.24
CA GLN A 30 -13.12 -4.14 11.50
C GLN A 30 -13.86 -2.84 11.14
N ASP A 31 -13.72 -1.82 11.98
CA ASP A 31 -14.36 -0.53 11.84
C ASP A 31 -13.69 0.37 10.79
N PHE A 32 -12.54 -0.02 10.22
CA PHE A 32 -11.82 0.81 9.24
C PHE A 32 -12.56 0.95 7.89
N GLY A 33 -13.54 0.07 7.62
CA GLY A 33 -14.48 0.26 6.51
C GLY A 33 -15.44 1.43 6.72
N ASN A 34 -15.64 1.86 7.97
CA ASN A 34 -16.38 3.07 8.31
C ASN A 34 -15.43 4.28 8.29
N LEU A 35 -15.60 5.15 7.30
CA LEU A 35 -14.79 6.37 7.16
C LEU A 35 -14.87 7.29 8.38
N TRP A 36 -15.98 7.31 9.11
CA TRP A 36 -16.12 8.14 10.31
C TRP A 36 -15.27 7.58 11.46
N SER A 37 -15.38 6.28 11.76
CA SER A 37 -14.56 5.65 12.80
C SER A 37 -13.07 5.81 12.49
N PHE A 38 -12.68 5.52 11.24
CA PHE A 38 -11.30 5.70 10.80
C PHE A 38 -10.81 7.15 10.98
N ARG A 39 -11.59 8.14 10.53
CA ARG A 39 -11.24 9.55 10.70
C ARG A 39 -11.21 9.97 12.17
N CYS A 40 -12.16 9.50 12.99
CA CYS A 40 -12.21 9.84 14.41
C CYS A 40 -10.93 9.41 15.13
N LEU A 41 -10.45 8.19 14.87
CA LEU A 41 -9.18 7.70 15.39
C LEU A 41 -8.01 8.56 14.89
N PHE A 42 -7.84 8.71 13.57
CA PHE A 42 -6.63 9.33 13.02
C PHE A 42 -6.61 10.86 13.07
N MET A 43 -7.73 11.52 13.36
CA MET A 43 -7.77 12.95 13.70
C MET A 43 -7.57 13.23 15.20
N SER A 44 -7.51 12.19 16.04
CA SER A 44 -7.18 12.35 17.46
C SER A 44 -5.70 12.77 17.64
N ASP A 45 -5.36 13.22 18.84
CA ASP A 45 -3.99 13.64 19.16
C ASP A 45 -2.99 12.48 19.06
N ASP A 46 -1.71 12.80 18.87
CA ASP A 46 -0.63 11.83 18.67
C ASP A 46 -0.54 10.79 19.79
N LYS A 47 -0.75 11.20 21.05
CA LYS A 47 -0.67 10.29 22.18
C LYS A 47 -1.77 9.25 22.10
N THR A 48 -2.99 9.66 21.76
CA THR A 48 -4.13 8.76 21.57
C THR A 48 -3.88 7.77 20.42
N VAL A 49 -3.45 8.25 19.25
CA VAL A 49 -3.14 7.40 18.09
C VAL A 49 -2.03 6.40 18.41
N PHE A 50 -0.91 6.85 18.98
CA PHE A 50 0.20 5.96 19.32
C PHE A 50 -0.15 4.98 20.45
N ASN A 51 -1.03 5.34 21.37
CA ASN A 51 -1.55 4.40 22.36
C ASN A 51 -2.40 3.32 21.70
N TRP A 52 -3.33 3.72 20.82
CA TRP A 52 -4.17 2.80 20.08
C TRP A 52 -3.33 1.82 19.24
N LEU A 53 -2.30 2.31 18.54
CA LEU A 53 -1.39 1.48 17.76
C LEU A 53 -0.61 0.46 18.59
N ARG A 54 -0.18 0.84 19.80
CA ARG A 54 0.51 -0.05 20.74
C ARG A 54 -0.43 -1.15 21.27
N VAL A 55 -1.63 -0.76 21.70
CA VAL A 55 -2.66 -1.71 22.18
C VAL A 55 -3.04 -2.71 21.07
N ASN A 56 -3.08 -2.26 19.82
CA ASN A 56 -3.40 -3.10 18.67
C ASN A 56 -2.17 -3.82 18.06
N GLY A 57 -1.01 -3.79 18.72
CA GLY A 57 0.17 -4.57 18.30
C GLY A 57 0.83 -4.09 17.00
N LEU A 58 0.66 -2.80 16.64
CA LEU A 58 1.32 -2.19 15.48
C LEU A 58 2.58 -1.40 15.85
N LEU A 59 2.76 -1.09 17.13
CA LEU A 59 3.95 -0.46 17.70
C LEU A 59 4.35 -1.15 19.00
N PRO A 60 5.65 -1.21 19.33
CA PRO A 60 6.10 -1.84 20.57
C PRO A 60 5.59 -1.08 21.81
N CYS A 61 5.08 -1.82 22.79
CA CYS A 61 4.81 -1.30 24.13
C CYS A 61 6.10 -1.19 24.96
N GLU A 62 7.00 -2.15 24.77
CA GLU A 62 8.26 -2.29 25.48
C GLU A 62 9.34 -2.73 24.49
N LEU A 63 10.60 -2.35 24.76
CA LEU A 63 11.74 -2.78 23.97
C LEU A 63 12.90 -3.16 24.89
N ILE A 64 13.60 -4.22 24.51
CA ILE A 64 14.87 -4.61 25.13
C ILE A 64 15.99 -4.00 24.29
N CYS A 65 16.87 -3.23 24.94
CA CYS A 65 18.04 -2.68 24.30
C CYS A 65 19.04 -3.79 23.93
N HIS A 66 19.87 -3.58 22.92
CA HIS A 66 20.97 -4.48 22.57
C HIS A 66 21.96 -4.71 23.75
N CYS A 67 21.95 -3.84 24.76
CA CYS A 67 22.73 -4.03 25.99
C CYS A 67 22.04 -4.90 27.06
N GLY A 68 20.90 -5.51 26.74
CA GLY A 68 20.08 -6.37 27.60
C GLY A 68 19.16 -5.63 28.57
N ALA A 69 19.19 -4.29 28.63
CA ALA A 69 18.37 -3.50 29.55
C ALA A 69 17.01 -3.13 28.94
N ASN A 70 15.96 -3.12 29.78
CA ASN A 70 14.65 -2.61 29.41
C ASN A 70 14.71 -1.11 29.08
N CYS A 71 14.03 -0.72 28.00
CA CYS A 71 13.88 0.67 27.61
C CYS A 71 12.59 1.29 28.17
N THR A 72 12.63 2.60 28.39
CA THR A 72 11.48 3.42 28.75
C THR A 72 11.15 4.38 27.62
N LEU A 73 9.86 4.57 27.33
CA LEU A 73 9.41 5.50 26.30
C LEU A 73 9.45 6.93 26.87
N ASN A 74 10.19 7.81 26.19
CA ASN A 74 10.38 9.20 26.56
C ASN A 74 9.92 10.12 25.43
N ARG A 75 9.41 11.30 25.78
CA ARG A 75 9.05 12.34 24.80
C ARG A 75 10.32 13.04 24.33
N GLN A 76 10.48 13.16 23.02
CA GLN A 76 11.62 13.82 22.39
C GLN A 76 11.18 14.58 21.14
N SER A 77 11.10 15.91 21.26
CA SER A 77 10.62 16.81 20.20
C SER A 77 11.44 16.79 18.91
N SER A 78 12.69 16.31 18.96
CA SER A 78 13.58 16.26 17.80
C SER A 78 13.32 15.08 16.87
N THR A 79 12.38 14.18 17.20
CA THR A 79 12.07 13.00 16.39
C THR A 79 10.76 13.20 15.63
N THR A 80 10.63 12.57 14.46
CA THR A 80 9.44 12.68 13.58
C THR A 80 8.12 12.40 14.31
N ASP A 81 8.14 11.46 15.26
CA ASP A 81 6.95 11.09 16.04
C ASP A 81 6.92 11.70 17.44
N GLY A 82 7.97 12.39 17.87
CA GLY A 82 8.03 12.99 19.19
C GLY A 82 8.32 12.03 20.34
N PHE A 83 8.68 10.76 20.09
CA PHE A 83 8.98 9.76 21.12
C PHE A 83 10.15 8.83 20.77
N THR A 84 10.93 8.45 21.79
CA THR A 84 12.02 7.48 21.69
C THR A 84 12.08 6.57 22.91
N PHE A 85 12.54 5.35 22.70
CA PHE A 85 12.85 4.42 23.77
C PHE A 85 14.29 4.64 24.24
N ARG A 86 14.50 4.85 25.54
CA ARG A 86 15.84 5.00 26.12
C ARG A 86 16.08 4.01 27.25
N CYS A 87 17.24 3.35 27.24
CA CYS A 87 17.66 2.46 28.32
C CYS A 87 18.48 3.20 29.39
N LYS A 88 18.71 2.56 30.54
CA LYS A 88 19.50 3.15 31.64
C LYS A 88 20.97 3.45 31.27
N LYS A 89 21.51 2.77 30.26
CA LYS A 89 22.87 3.01 29.74
C LYS A 89 22.94 4.16 28.72
N GLY A 90 21.81 4.82 28.44
CA GLY A 90 21.75 5.99 27.54
C GLY A 90 21.56 5.66 26.07
N HIS A 91 21.43 4.40 25.67
CA HIS A 91 21.12 4.04 24.28
C HIS A 91 19.67 4.42 23.93
N GLU A 92 19.49 4.90 22.70
CA GLU A 92 18.19 5.29 22.15
C GLU A 92 17.75 4.33 21.04
N LEU A 93 16.46 4.02 21.01
CA LEU A 93 15.79 3.26 19.97
C LEU A 93 14.56 4.06 19.51
N GLY A 94 14.30 4.08 18.20
CA GLY A 94 13.10 4.72 17.67
C GLY A 94 11.83 4.02 18.15
N MET A 95 10.73 4.76 18.30
CA MET A 95 9.45 4.17 18.74
C MET A 95 8.86 3.14 17.77
N ARG A 96 9.31 3.17 16.51
CA ARG A 96 8.87 2.25 15.46
C ARG A 96 9.73 1.00 15.35
N LYS A 97 10.72 0.81 16.22
CA LYS A 97 11.65 -0.32 16.15
C LYS A 97 10.89 -1.65 16.10
N ASN A 98 11.35 -2.56 15.24
CA ASN A 98 10.79 -3.89 14.98
C ASN A 98 9.35 -3.90 14.43
N SER A 99 8.78 -2.74 14.11
CA SER A 99 7.45 -2.62 13.49
C SER A 99 7.54 -2.50 11.97
N PHE A 100 6.41 -2.67 11.31
CA PHE A 100 6.24 -2.36 9.88
C PHE A 100 6.71 -0.94 9.52
N PHE A 101 6.65 0.00 10.46
CA PHE A 101 6.95 1.41 10.23
C PHE A 101 8.42 1.79 10.50
N GLU A 102 9.28 0.88 10.96
CA GLU A 102 10.64 1.20 11.46
C GLU A 102 11.47 2.05 10.49
N ARG A 103 11.38 1.75 9.20
CA ARG A 103 12.25 2.33 8.15
C ARG A 103 11.59 3.48 7.39
N SER A 104 10.38 3.86 7.79
CA SER A 104 9.68 4.96 7.11
C SER A 104 9.98 6.29 7.79
N SER A 105 10.30 7.30 6.98
CA SER A 105 10.43 8.69 7.41
C SER A 105 9.09 9.45 7.50
N TYR A 106 8.01 8.87 7.01
CA TYR A 106 6.70 9.53 6.90
C TYR A 106 5.91 9.42 8.19
N ASN A 107 4.90 10.29 8.36
CA ASN A 107 3.99 10.22 9.50
C ASN A 107 3.23 8.88 9.49
N ILE A 108 3.08 8.24 10.65
CA ILE A 108 2.38 6.95 10.76
C ILE A 108 0.93 7.04 10.28
N ARG A 109 0.26 8.19 10.47
CA ARG A 109 -1.11 8.40 9.97
C ARG A 109 -1.17 8.28 8.46
N ASP A 110 -0.26 8.93 7.75
CA ASP A 110 -0.20 8.91 6.29
C ASP A 110 0.10 7.50 5.79
N LEU A 111 1.00 6.77 6.46
CA LEU A 111 1.28 5.37 6.15
C LEU A 111 0.05 4.49 6.28
N ILE A 112 -0.73 4.65 7.34
CA ILE A 112 -1.95 3.87 7.55
C ILE A 112 -3.05 4.26 6.55
N VAL A 113 -3.15 5.54 6.19
CA VAL A 113 -4.06 6.00 5.13
C VAL A 113 -3.68 5.34 3.79
N LEU A 114 -2.39 5.33 3.45
CA LEU A 114 -1.92 4.68 2.22
C LEU A 114 -2.24 3.18 2.25
N ILE A 115 -1.91 2.48 3.35
CA ILE A 115 -2.22 1.06 3.53
C ILE A 115 -3.72 0.81 3.32
N LYS A 116 -4.58 1.61 3.97
CA LYS A 116 -6.04 1.47 3.90
C LYS A 116 -6.54 1.52 2.46
N TYR A 117 -6.22 2.59 1.73
CA TYR A 117 -6.66 2.74 0.34
C TYR A 117 -5.99 1.71 -0.59
N TYR A 118 -4.74 1.37 -0.32
CA TYR A 118 -4.05 0.35 -1.09
C TYR A 118 -4.78 -0.98 -0.98
N ILE A 119 -5.00 -1.51 0.23
CA ILE A 119 -5.66 -2.81 0.41
C ILE A 119 -7.13 -2.82 -0.03
N GLU A 120 -7.80 -1.67 -0.09
CA GLU A 120 -9.15 -1.53 -0.67
C GLU A 120 -9.20 -1.71 -2.20
N GLY A 121 -8.05 -1.68 -2.88
CA GLY A 121 -7.96 -1.92 -4.32
C GLY A 121 -7.81 -0.66 -5.14
N HIS A 122 -7.56 0.48 -4.50
CA HIS A 122 -7.22 1.69 -5.22
C HIS A 122 -5.83 1.56 -5.86
N SER A 123 -5.61 2.32 -6.94
CA SER A 123 -4.28 2.42 -7.53
C SER A 123 -3.28 2.99 -6.52
N LEU A 124 -2.00 2.66 -6.68
CA LEU A 124 -0.96 3.22 -5.83
C LEU A 124 -0.94 4.75 -5.90
N HIS A 125 -1.16 5.33 -7.09
CA HIS A 125 -1.26 6.79 -7.26
C HIS A 125 -2.39 7.39 -6.42
N MET A 126 -3.59 6.80 -6.46
CA MET A 126 -4.71 7.30 -5.67
C MET A 126 -4.46 7.13 -4.16
N SER A 127 -3.87 6.00 -3.76
CA SER A 127 -3.52 5.72 -2.36
C SER A 127 -2.50 6.72 -1.82
N ALA A 128 -1.46 7.02 -2.61
CA ALA A 128 -0.45 8.03 -2.30
C ALA A 128 -1.06 9.43 -2.20
N LYS A 129 -1.92 9.81 -3.16
CA LYS A 129 -2.63 11.09 -3.15
C LYS A 129 -3.51 11.25 -1.91
N CYS A 130 -4.25 10.21 -1.52
CA CYS A 130 -5.09 10.24 -0.31
C CYS A 130 -4.26 10.35 0.97
N ALA A 131 -3.05 9.78 1.00
CA ALA A 131 -2.11 9.89 2.10
C ALA A 131 -1.24 11.16 2.06
N ASN A 132 -1.46 12.05 1.08
CA ASN A 132 -0.61 13.21 0.84
C ASN A 132 0.89 12.85 0.70
N MET A 133 1.16 11.71 0.06
CA MET A 133 2.49 11.18 -0.19
C MET A 133 2.88 11.37 -1.66
N GLU A 134 4.17 11.59 -1.89
CA GLU A 134 4.69 11.65 -3.26
C GLU A 134 4.59 10.27 -3.94
N TYR A 135 4.09 10.26 -5.17
CA TYR A 135 4.02 9.07 -6.01
C TYR A 135 5.39 8.79 -6.66
N LYS A 136 6.36 8.41 -5.84
CA LYS A 136 7.71 7.99 -6.27
C LYS A 136 8.20 6.85 -5.37
N SER A 137 9.51 6.80 -5.11
CA SER A 137 10.21 5.77 -4.35
C SER A 137 9.48 5.36 -3.07
N THR A 138 9.02 6.30 -2.24
CA THR A 138 8.39 5.94 -0.97
C THR A 138 7.10 5.14 -1.14
N SER A 139 6.14 5.65 -1.93
CA SER A 139 4.85 4.97 -2.11
C SER A 139 5.06 3.59 -2.74
N VAL A 140 6.00 3.49 -3.69
CA VAL A 140 6.40 2.22 -4.32
C VAL A 140 7.03 1.26 -3.30
N HIS A 141 7.94 1.73 -2.44
CA HIS A 141 8.56 0.93 -1.39
C HIS A 141 7.52 0.44 -0.37
N LEU A 142 6.60 1.30 0.04
CA LEU A 142 5.56 0.93 0.99
C LEU A 142 4.60 -0.11 0.38
N ALA A 143 4.23 0.06 -0.89
CA ALA A 143 3.46 -0.94 -1.62
C ALA A 143 4.21 -2.28 -1.71
N SER A 144 5.53 -2.25 -1.92
CA SER A 144 6.36 -3.46 -1.87
C SER A 144 6.29 -4.14 -0.51
N TYR A 145 6.42 -3.39 0.60
CA TYR A 145 6.29 -3.96 1.94
C TYR A 145 4.89 -4.51 2.24
N ILE A 146 3.84 -3.84 1.77
CA ILE A 146 2.47 -4.37 1.85
C ILE A 146 2.36 -5.70 1.12
N ARG A 147 2.93 -5.81 -0.09
CA ARG A 147 2.93 -7.06 -0.85
C ARG A 147 3.75 -8.16 -0.18
N GLU A 148 4.87 -7.84 0.46
CA GLU A 148 5.63 -8.82 1.25
C GLU A 148 4.80 -9.40 2.39
N VAL A 149 4.00 -8.58 3.07
CA VAL A 149 3.02 -9.08 4.06
C VAL A 149 2.02 -10.04 3.39
N CYS A 150 1.47 -9.69 2.23
CA CYS A 150 0.58 -10.58 1.47
C CYS A 150 1.26 -11.89 1.02
N CYS A 151 2.56 -11.88 0.70
CA CYS A 151 3.30 -13.08 0.35
C CYS A 151 3.36 -14.06 1.52
N GLU A 152 3.51 -13.59 2.76
CA GLU A 152 3.50 -14.46 3.94
C GLU A 152 2.18 -15.22 4.07
N TYR A 153 1.04 -14.58 3.73
CA TYR A 153 -0.25 -15.27 3.73
C TYR A 153 -0.28 -16.46 2.78
N ILE A 154 0.25 -16.27 1.57
CA ILE A 154 0.30 -17.35 0.61
C ILE A 154 1.27 -18.43 1.10
N ASN A 155 2.37 -18.07 1.74
CA ASN A 155 3.32 -19.03 2.30
C ASN A 155 2.72 -19.90 3.44
N THR A 156 1.91 -19.30 4.32
CA THR A 156 1.26 -20.03 5.43
C THR A 156 0.04 -20.81 4.98
N GLU A 157 -0.79 -20.23 4.10
CA GLU A 157 -2.08 -20.80 3.69
C GLU A 157 -2.04 -21.52 2.33
N TYR A 158 -0.84 -21.65 1.71
CA TYR A 158 -0.66 -22.16 0.34
C TYR A 158 -1.47 -23.42 0.04
N GLU A 159 -1.48 -24.35 0.99
CA GLU A 159 -2.08 -25.68 0.81
C GLU A 159 -3.60 -25.62 0.70
N MET A 160 -4.23 -24.59 1.28
CA MET A 160 -5.68 -24.35 1.19
C MET A 160 -6.07 -23.54 -0.05
N ILE A 161 -5.14 -22.75 -0.60
CA ILE A 161 -5.36 -21.95 -1.80
C ILE A 161 -5.01 -22.78 -3.03
N ARG A 162 -5.79 -23.83 -3.28
CA ARG A 162 -5.75 -24.52 -4.59
C ARG A 162 -6.68 -23.80 -5.54
N PHE A 163 -6.13 -23.26 -6.63
CA PHE A 163 -6.95 -22.91 -7.78
C PHE A 163 -7.58 -24.19 -8.32
N GLN A 164 -8.90 -24.20 -8.47
CA GLN A 164 -9.59 -25.27 -9.20
C GLN A 164 -9.56 -24.92 -10.69
N GLY A 165 -9.04 -25.84 -11.51
CA GLY A 165 -8.90 -25.68 -12.96
C GLY A 165 -7.49 -25.27 -13.39
N ASP A 166 -7.30 -25.23 -14.70
CA ASP A 166 -6.05 -24.77 -15.30
C ASP A 166 -6.00 -23.24 -15.26
N VAL A 167 -4.97 -22.71 -14.58
CA VAL A 167 -4.69 -21.27 -14.60
C VAL A 167 -3.75 -21.01 -15.78
N GLU A 168 -4.32 -20.69 -16.94
CA GLU A 168 -3.55 -20.23 -18.10
C GLU A 168 -3.12 -18.77 -17.88
N LEU A 169 -1.83 -18.57 -17.63
CA LEU A 169 -1.23 -17.24 -17.64
C LEU A 169 -0.80 -16.93 -19.07
N ASP A 170 -1.56 -16.08 -19.75
CA ASP A 170 -1.23 -15.66 -21.11
C ASP A 170 0.13 -14.93 -21.12
N GLU A 171 1.10 -15.47 -21.86
CA GLU A 171 2.45 -14.92 -21.99
C GLU A 171 2.43 -13.50 -22.60
N SER A 172 1.35 -13.12 -23.29
CA SER A 172 1.09 -11.76 -23.79
C SER A 172 0.95 -10.70 -22.68
N LEU A 173 0.82 -11.14 -21.41
CA LEU A 173 0.86 -10.31 -20.22
C LEU A 173 2.27 -9.82 -19.86
N PHE A 174 3.33 -10.41 -20.45
CA PHE A 174 4.73 -10.19 -20.04
C PHE A 174 5.66 -9.67 -21.16
N GLY A 175 5.16 -9.38 -22.36
CA GLY A 175 5.98 -9.00 -23.53
C GLY A 175 5.36 -7.93 -24.44
N ARG A 176 6.21 -7.26 -25.23
CA ARG A 176 5.83 -6.16 -26.14
C ARG A 176 4.76 -6.61 -27.16
N LYS A 177 3.71 -5.79 -27.27
CA LYS A 177 2.67 -5.71 -28.33
C LYS A 177 2.80 -6.75 -29.46
N ILE A 178 1.90 -7.72 -29.48
CA ILE A 178 1.41 -8.28 -30.74
C ILE A 178 -0.07 -7.88 -30.89
N LYS A 179 -0.35 -7.25 -32.03
CA LYS A 179 -1.58 -6.53 -32.35
C LYS A 179 -2.63 -7.52 -32.86
N TYR A 180 -3.63 -7.90 -32.06
CA TYR A 180 -4.83 -8.56 -32.58
C TYR A 180 -6.12 -8.02 -31.94
N ASN A 181 -7.09 -7.70 -32.81
CA ASN A 181 -8.35 -6.98 -32.58
C ASN A 181 -9.40 -7.74 -31.72
N ARG A 182 -9.09 -8.17 -30.49
CA ARG A 182 -10.09 -8.70 -29.53
C ARG A 182 -10.01 -8.07 -28.13
N GLU A 183 -9.40 -6.90 -28.01
CA GLU A 183 -8.92 -6.35 -26.73
C GLU A 183 -9.82 -5.27 -26.10
N GLY A 184 -11.12 -5.52 -25.89
CA GLY A 184 -11.97 -4.55 -25.17
C GLY A 184 -11.72 -4.57 -23.66
N ALA A 185 -12.22 -5.61 -23.00
CA ALA A 185 -12.03 -5.81 -21.55
C ALA A 185 -10.57 -6.11 -21.17
N TRP A 186 -9.84 -6.78 -22.06
CA TRP A 186 -8.47 -7.23 -21.81
C TRP A 186 -7.41 -6.13 -21.93
N LYS A 187 -7.62 -5.16 -22.82
CA LYS A 187 -6.81 -3.93 -22.83
C LYS A 187 -7.02 -3.15 -21.54
N ILE A 188 -8.26 -3.06 -21.05
CA ILE A 188 -8.57 -2.37 -19.79
C ILE A 188 -7.85 -3.05 -18.62
N ALA A 189 -7.82 -4.38 -18.55
CA ALA A 189 -7.08 -5.12 -17.53
C ALA A 189 -5.56 -4.93 -17.65
N LYS A 190 -4.99 -4.97 -18.87
CA LYS A 190 -3.55 -4.72 -19.10
C LYS A 190 -3.16 -3.29 -18.75
N ASP A 191 -3.94 -2.31 -19.18
CA ASP A 191 -3.71 -0.91 -18.85
C ASP A 191 -3.91 -0.67 -17.34
N HIS A 192 -4.83 -1.41 -16.70
CA HIS A 192 -5.03 -1.38 -15.24
C HIS A 192 -3.83 -1.97 -14.50
N PHE A 193 -3.32 -3.14 -14.89
CA PHE A 193 -2.11 -3.71 -14.29
C PHE A 193 -0.88 -2.87 -14.54
N ARG A 194 -0.71 -2.34 -15.76
CA ARG A 194 0.39 -1.41 -16.07
C ARG A 194 0.30 -0.11 -15.28
N ARG A 195 -0.91 0.44 -15.10
CA ARG A 195 -1.16 1.66 -14.30
C ARG A 195 -1.04 1.44 -12.79
N ILE A 196 -1.22 0.22 -12.28
CA ILE A 196 -1.19 -0.06 -10.85
C ILE A 196 0.15 -0.62 -10.38
N ASN A 197 0.85 -1.40 -11.20
CA ASN A 197 1.94 -2.26 -10.74
C ASN A 197 3.35 -1.84 -11.17
N GLY A 198 3.52 -1.05 -12.23
CA GLY A 198 4.83 -0.83 -12.83
C GLY A 198 5.40 -2.12 -13.46
N THR A 199 6.14 -1.99 -14.56
CA THR A 199 6.50 -3.12 -15.45
C THR A 199 7.70 -3.96 -14.99
N ASN A 200 7.95 -4.12 -13.69
CA ASN A 200 9.08 -4.92 -13.23
C ASN A 200 8.67 -6.38 -13.03
N SER A 201 9.10 -7.26 -13.95
CA SER A 201 8.89 -8.72 -13.85
C SER A 201 9.42 -9.32 -12.54
N ASN A 202 10.41 -8.67 -11.90
CA ASN A 202 10.93 -9.07 -10.59
C ASN A 202 9.96 -8.83 -9.43
N LEU A 203 8.87 -8.08 -9.64
CA LEU A 203 7.80 -7.85 -8.66
C LEU A 203 6.55 -8.68 -8.95
N PHE A 204 6.52 -9.43 -10.05
CA PHE A 204 5.34 -10.17 -10.48
C PHE A 204 4.80 -11.13 -9.41
N GLU A 205 5.69 -11.88 -8.76
CA GLU A 205 5.32 -12.81 -7.68
C GLU A 205 4.62 -12.09 -6.52
N GLN A 206 5.15 -10.94 -6.11
CA GLN A 206 4.55 -10.11 -5.06
C GLN A 206 3.16 -9.60 -5.45
N HIS A 207 2.99 -9.16 -6.69
CA HIS A 207 1.69 -8.73 -7.21
C HIS A 207 0.70 -9.89 -7.28
N LEU A 208 1.14 -11.06 -7.71
CA LEU A 208 0.27 -12.23 -7.77
C LEU A 208 -0.17 -12.64 -6.35
N CYS A 209 0.75 -12.68 -5.39
CA CYS A 209 0.42 -12.96 -3.99
C CYS A 209 -0.61 -11.97 -3.44
N GLU A 210 -0.43 -10.68 -3.72
CA GLU A 210 -1.36 -9.63 -3.35
C GLU A 210 -2.76 -9.84 -3.96
N ILE A 211 -2.85 -10.11 -5.26
CA ILE A 211 -4.13 -10.34 -5.96
C ILE A 211 -4.85 -11.56 -5.37
N VAL A 212 -4.11 -12.64 -5.13
CA VAL A 212 -4.67 -13.88 -4.57
C VAL A 212 -5.16 -13.65 -3.14
N TRP A 213 -4.36 -12.98 -2.31
CA TRP A 213 -4.74 -12.60 -0.95
C TRP A 213 -6.02 -11.75 -0.94
N ARG A 214 -6.09 -10.67 -1.75
CA ARG A 214 -7.28 -9.82 -1.87
C ARG A 214 -8.51 -10.64 -2.26
N ASN A 215 -8.40 -11.44 -3.32
CA ASN A 215 -9.52 -12.24 -3.82
C ASN A 215 -10.05 -13.23 -2.78
N HIS A 216 -9.15 -13.83 -2.00
CA HIS A 216 -9.53 -14.75 -0.94
C HIS A 216 -10.19 -14.02 0.24
N VAL A 217 -9.53 -12.98 0.76
CA VAL A 217 -9.98 -12.23 1.94
C VAL A 217 -11.28 -11.46 1.69
N HIS A 218 -11.47 -10.89 0.50
CA HIS A 218 -12.73 -10.22 0.13
C HIS A 218 -13.95 -11.13 0.23
N ARG A 219 -13.77 -12.45 0.10
CA ARG A 219 -14.85 -13.44 0.25
C ARG A 219 -15.00 -13.92 1.69
N ALA A 220 -13.90 -13.98 2.44
CA ALA A 220 -13.85 -14.59 3.76
C ALA A 220 -14.26 -13.64 4.90
N GLY A 221 -14.09 -12.32 4.77
CA GLY A 221 -14.45 -11.41 5.86
C GLY A 221 -13.97 -9.96 5.69
N ASN A 222 -13.53 -9.37 6.80
CA ASN A 222 -13.10 -7.99 6.87
C ASN A 222 -11.62 -7.85 6.44
N ILE A 223 -11.38 -7.16 5.33
CA ILE A 223 -10.04 -7.01 4.73
C ILE A 223 -9.01 -6.35 5.66
N TYR A 224 -9.45 -5.44 6.52
CA TYR A 224 -8.57 -4.72 7.44
C TYR A 224 -8.06 -5.63 8.54
N SER A 225 -8.97 -6.34 9.22
CA SER A 225 -8.58 -7.31 10.25
C SER A 225 -7.65 -8.36 9.68
N SER A 226 -7.99 -8.95 8.54
CA SER A 226 -7.14 -9.96 7.91
C SER A 226 -5.75 -9.43 7.55
N PHE A 227 -5.64 -8.19 7.05
CA PHE A 227 -4.35 -7.60 6.71
C PHE A 227 -3.51 -7.30 7.95
N PHE A 228 -4.09 -6.66 8.97
CA PHE A 228 -3.34 -6.29 10.17
C PHE A 228 -3.02 -7.50 11.06
N ASP A 229 -3.85 -8.54 11.07
CA ASP A 229 -3.51 -9.80 11.73
C ASP A 229 -2.32 -10.48 11.06
N LEU A 230 -2.31 -10.54 9.73
CA LEU A 230 -1.18 -11.02 8.95
C LEU A 230 0.09 -10.18 9.19
N MET A 231 -0.03 -8.85 9.21
CA MET A 231 1.08 -7.96 9.51
C MET A 231 1.67 -8.23 10.90
N LYS A 232 0.84 -8.42 11.94
CA LYS A 232 1.30 -8.75 13.29
C LYS A 232 2.05 -10.08 13.36
N ASN A 233 1.68 -11.06 12.52
CA ASN A 233 2.40 -12.33 12.44
C ASN A 233 3.80 -12.16 11.85
N VAL A 234 3.96 -11.26 10.89
CA VAL A 234 5.27 -10.95 10.27
C VAL A 234 6.12 -10.05 11.19
N TYR A 235 5.49 -9.08 11.84
CA TYR A 235 6.13 -8.06 12.68
C TYR A 235 5.74 -8.25 14.15
N THR A 236 6.45 -9.13 14.84
CA THR A 236 6.17 -9.52 16.23
C THR A 236 6.57 -8.47 17.27
N LEU A 237 7.23 -7.38 16.86
CA LEU A 237 7.68 -6.23 17.66
C LEU A 237 8.81 -6.50 18.68
N ASP A 238 9.00 -7.74 19.11
CA ASP A 238 10.06 -8.17 20.02
C ASP A 238 11.44 -8.23 19.32
N MET A 239 11.45 -8.60 18.03
CA MET A 239 12.65 -8.68 17.21
C MET A 239 12.42 -8.21 15.78
N ALA A 240 13.52 -8.06 15.03
CA ALA A 240 13.44 -7.72 13.62
C ALA A 240 12.57 -8.76 12.87
N PRO A 241 11.71 -8.32 11.94
CA PRO A 241 10.79 -9.20 11.23
C PRO A 241 11.59 -10.28 10.48
N ARG A 242 11.12 -11.52 10.56
CA ARG A 242 11.70 -12.65 9.85
C ARG A 242 10.70 -13.14 8.83
N PHE A 243 11.02 -12.92 7.56
CA PHE A 243 10.23 -13.46 6.47
C PHE A 243 10.79 -14.82 6.11
N THR A 244 9.98 -15.85 6.29
CA THR A 244 10.40 -17.24 6.09
C THR A 244 9.84 -17.78 4.78
N TYR A 245 10.41 -17.33 3.66
CA TYR A 245 10.10 -17.90 2.35
C TYR A 245 10.84 -19.24 2.16
N THR A 246 10.37 -20.29 2.84
CA THR A 246 11.00 -21.61 2.79
C THR A 246 10.61 -22.38 1.53
N LYS A 247 9.41 -22.11 0.99
CA LYS A 247 8.90 -22.73 -0.22
C LYS A 247 8.93 -21.71 -1.36
N GLN A 248 9.51 -22.08 -2.51
CA GLN A 248 9.27 -21.35 -3.74
C GLN A 248 7.77 -21.42 -4.07
N LEU A 249 7.13 -20.26 -4.21
CA LEU A 249 5.73 -20.21 -4.65
C LEU A 249 5.58 -20.75 -6.07
N PHE A 250 6.57 -20.50 -6.92
CA PHE A 250 6.60 -20.93 -8.32
C PHE A 250 7.94 -21.59 -8.66
N ARG A 251 7.89 -22.84 -9.15
CA ARG A 251 9.09 -23.64 -9.50
C ARG A 251 9.98 -23.02 -10.58
N THR A 252 9.41 -22.16 -11.42
CA THR A 252 10.11 -21.51 -12.53
C THR A 252 10.92 -20.29 -12.09
N TRP A 253 10.85 -19.90 -10.81
CA TRP A 253 11.63 -18.79 -10.28
C TRP A 253 12.73 -19.29 -9.34
N PRO A 254 13.95 -18.74 -9.42
CA PRO A 254 15.02 -19.09 -8.50
C PRO A 254 14.56 -18.83 -7.07
N PRO A 255 15.00 -19.63 -6.09
CA PRO A 255 14.62 -19.42 -4.70
C PRO A 255 15.03 -18.00 -4.30
N PRO A 256 14.32 -17.35 -3.36
CA PRO A 256 14.68 -16.02 -2.89
C PRO A 256 16.07 -16.07 -2.25
N CYS A 257 17.11 -15.94 -3.06
CA CYS A 257 18.51 -16.09 -2.69
C CYS A 257 19.17 -14.72 -2.81
N LYS A 258 19.73 -14.22 -1.70
CA LYS A 258 20.59 -13.03 -1.51
C LYS A 258 20.08 -11.65 -1.98
N ALA A 259 19.25 -11.55 -3.00
CA ALA A 259 18.62 -10.30 -3.44
C ALA A 259 17.72 -9.70 -2.35
N TYR A 260 17.19 -10.56 -1.48
CA TYR A 260 16.35 -10.17 -0.34
C TYR A 260 17.14 -9.41 0.75
N GLU A 261 18.28 -9.94 1.19
CA GLU A 261 19.18 -9.23 2.12
C GLU A 261 19.71 -7.92 1.52
N ALA A 262 19.95 -7.90 0.20
CA ALA A 262 20.39 -6.71 -0.52
C ALA A 262 19.32 -5.61 -0.53
N ARG A 263 18.05 -5.92 -0.78
CA ARG A 263 16.93 -4.94 -0.74
C ARG A 263 16.73 -4.37 0.67
N HIS A 264 16.99 -5.18 1.69
CA HIS A 264 16.80 -4.78 3.09
C HIS A 264 17.98 -4.02 3.70
N ASN A 265 19.10 -3.93 2.98
CA ASN A 265 20.27 -3.11 3.35
C ASN A 265 20.39 -1.81 2.53
N ILE A 266 19.42 -1.49 1.66
CA ILE A 266 19.37 -0.19 1.00
C ILE A 266 18.91 0.85 2.02
N THR A 267 19.87 1.49 2.69
CA THR A 267 19.65 2.79 3.32
C THR A 267 19.05 3.69 2.25
N ILE A 268 17.92 4.34 2.56
CA ILE A 268 17.23 5.26 1.65
C ILE A 268 18.22 6.35 1.23
N VAL A 269 18.89 6.18 0.10
CA VAL A 269 19.58 7.26 -0.57
C VAL A 269 18.47 8.07 -1.22
N GLN A 270 18.24 9.28 -0.71
CA GLN A 270 17.43 10.27 -1.42
C GLN A 270 18.10 10.48 -2.79
N GLY A 271 17.43 10.08 -3.86
CA GLY A 271 17.83 10.35 -5.23
C GLY A 271 18.40 9.16 -5.99
N SER A 272 17.54 8.22 -6.37
CA SER A 272 17.69 7.60 -7.69
C SER A 272 16.34 7.62 -8.40
N ASP A 273 16.29 8.42 -9.45
CA ASP A 273 15.15 8.57 -10.35
C ASP A 273 14.87 7.24 -11.03
N ALA A 274 13.93 6.48 -10.49
CA ALA A 274 13.28 5.41 -11.20
C ALA A 274 11.81 5.82 -11.35
N GLU A 275 11.34 5.82 -12.60
CA GLU A 275 9.97 6.12 -13.04
C GLU A 275 9.69 7.60 -13.35
N SER A 276 10.41 8.13 -14.36
CA SER A 276 9.89 9.22 -15.19
C SER A 276 8.96 8.61 -16.25
N ASP A 277 7.67 8.50 -15.92
CA ASP A 277 6.63 8.36 -16.93
C ASP A 277 6.35 9.76 -17.50
N GLY A 278 6.79 9.98 -18.73
CA GLY A 278 6.44 11.18 -19.48
C GLY A 278 4.93 11.22 -19.71
N GLU A 279 4.23 12.05 -18.94
CA GLU A 279 2.90 12.54 -19.33
C GLU A 279 3.07 13.40 -20.60
N GLU A 280 2.73 12.83 -21.76
CA GLU A 280 2.42 13.63 -22.95
C GLU A 280 1.16 14.44 -22.65
N THR A 281 1.34 15.66 -22.14
CA THR A 281 0.32 16.70 -22.20
C THR A 281 0.13 17.05 -23.68
N SER A 282 -0.96 16.56 -24.28
CA SER A 282 -1.40 17.01 -25.60
C SER A 282 -1.78 18.49 -25.51
N THR A 283 -0.87 19.37 -25.90
CA THR A 283 -1.21 20.76 -26.22
C THR A 283 -2.09 20.75 -27.46
N VAL A 284 -3.38 21.05 -27.27
CA VAL A 284 -4.29 21.37 -28.36
C VAL A 284 -3.85 22.74 -28.89
N GLU A 285 -3.16 22.74 -30.03
CA GLU A 285 -2.91 23.96 -30.81
C GLU A 285 -4.25 24.47 -31.36
N THR A 286 -4.81 25.50 -30.71
CA THR A 286 -5.80 26.38 -31.34
C THR A 286 -5.07 27.29 -32.32
N SER A 287 -5.23 27.01 -33.61
CA SER A 287 -4.81 27.90 -34.69
C SER A 287 -5.69 29.16 -34.72
N GLU A 288 -5.06 30.32 -34.55
CA GLU A 288 -5.68 31.62 -34.79
C GLU A 288 -5.83 31.87 -36.31
N PRO A 289 -6.95 32.45 -36.77
CA PRO A 289 -7.09 32.86 -38.16
C PRO A 289 -6.35 34.18 -38.42
N THR A 290 -5.49 34.15 -39.43
CA THR A 290 -4.76 35.29 -40.00
C THR A 290 -5.72 36.35 -40.55
N GLY A 291 -5.75 37.50 -39.87
CA GLY A 291 -6.46 38.70 -40.29
C GLY A 291 -5.70 39.49 -41.35
N SER A 292 -6.15 39.36 -42.60
CA SER A 292 -6.39 40.42 -43.59
C SER A 292 -5.72 41.79 -43.37
N SER A 293 -4.80 42.08 -44.29
CA SER A 293 -4.17 43.36 -44.62
C SER A 293 -5.17 44.49 -44.95
N LEU A 294 -4.86 45.71 -44.51
CA LEU A 294 -5.40 46.97 -45.04
C LEU A 294 -4.26 47.87 -45.54
N PRO A 295 -4.48 48.67 -46.60
CA PRO A 295 -3.42 49.41 -47.29
C PRO A 295 -3.13 50.78 -46.68
N ALA A 296 -1.90 51.24 -46.92
CA ALA A 296 -1.36 52.54 -46.58
C ALA A 296 -2.02 53.69 -47.36
N SER A 297 -2.41 54.75 -46.66
CA SER A 297 -2.74 56.06 -47.24
C SER A 297 -1.65 57.07 -46.91
N TYR A 298 -0.93 57.40 -47.98
CA TYR A 298 -0.28 58.64 -48.42
C TYR A 298 -0.36 59.94 -47.58
N GLU A 299 0.82 60.59 -47.58
CA GLU A 299 1.16 62.02 -47.76
C GLU A 299 0.88 63.08 -46.69
N ASN A 300 2.01 63.63 -46.21
CA ASN A 300 2.17 64.92 -45.55
C ASN A 300 2.07 66.07 -46.57
N THR A 301 1.46 67.17 -46.14
CA THR A 301 1.76 68.51 -46.67
C THR A 301 1.92 69.47 -45.48
N GLU A 302 3.17 69.82 -45.19
CA GLU A 302 3.70 71.18 -45.01
C GLU A 302 5.22 71.14 -45.28
#